data_AF-A0A1J4YNT0-F1
#
_entry.id   AF-A0A1J4YNT0-F1
#
_cell.length_a   1.000
_cell.length_b   1.000
_cell.length_c   1.000
_cell.angle_alpha   90.00
_cell.angle_beta   90.00
_cell.angle_gamma   90.00
#
_symmetry.space_group_name_H-M   'P 1'
#
loop_
_entity.id
_entity.type
_entity.pdbx_description
1 polymer ?
#
loop_
_entity_poly.entity_id
_entity_poly.type
_entity_poly.pdbx_seq_one_letter_code
_entity_poly.pdbx_strand_id
1 'polypeptide(L)'
;MLLEDIQTFGSYLINHHGIDQSAILEALELQRKQSVPFGRLAIEKRYLSVENVLRVLAIQIRSTKRFGEVAVELDLLNEEEVMQLLALQREQRKKLGDILIDMQVFSSEKRDELLDAFNHFTEAREQL
;
A
#
# COMPACT_ATOMS: atom_id res chain seq x y z
N MET A 1 9.60 15.70 -1.95
CA MET A 1 9.39 14.24 -1.82
C MET A 1 7.90 14.00 -1.74
N LEU A 2 7.23 14.15 -2.89
CA LEU A 2 5.78 14.11 -2.94
C LEU A 2 5.32 12.65 -3.01
N LEU A 3 4.47 12.32 -2.04
CA LEU A 3 3.57 11.18 -2.04
C LEU A 3 2.62 11.37 -3.24
N GLU A 4 3.06 11.13 -4.47
CA GLU A 4 2.13 11.06 -5.60
C GLU A 4 1.62 9.63 -5.73
N ASP A 5 0.31 9.54 -5.58
CA ASP A 5 -0.47 8.34 -5.48
C ASP A 5 -0.14 7.33 -6.58
N ILE A 6 -0.27 6.06 -6.24
CA ILE A 6 -0.25 4.90 -7.14
C ILE A 6 -1.13 5.12 -8.40
N GLN A 7 -2.15 5.99 -8.31
CA GLN A 7 -2.97 6.47 -9.42
C GLN A 7 -2.16 7.18 -10.52
N THR A 8 -1.15 7.98 -10.18
CA THR A 8 -0.38 8.81 -11.11
C THR A 8 0.57 7.98 -11.95
N PHE A 9 1.32 7.05 -11.32
CA PHE A 9 2.22 6.16 -12.07
C PHE A 9 1.44 5.18 -12.96
N GLY A 10 0.37 4.56 -12.45
CA GLY A 10 -0.48 3.68 -13.25
C GLY A 10 -1.08 4.39 -14.46
N SER A 11 -1.58 5.62 -14.27
CA SER A 11 -2.12 6.45 -15.37
C SER A 11 -1.04 6.86 -16.36
N TYR A 12 0.16 7.17 -15.89
CA TYR A 12 1.30 7.48 -16.75
C TYR A 12 1.68 6.30 -17.65
N LEU A 13 1.73 5.09 -17.10
CA LEU A 13 2.03 3.87 -17.85
C LEU A 13 1.00 3.60 -18.97
N ILE A 14 -0.29 3.83 -18.68
CA ILE A 14 -1.37 3.67 -19.68
C ILE A 14 -1.23 4.74 -20.78
N ASN A 15 -1.12 6.01 -20.39
CA ASN A 15 -1.21 7.13 -21.32
C ASN A 15 0.06 7.37 -22.14
N HIS A 16 1.24 7.02 -21.61
CA HIS A 16 2.52 7.36 -22.24
C HIS A 16 3.34 6.14 -22.70
N HIS A 17 3.03 4.94 -22.19
CA HIS A 17 3.80 3.74 -22.50
C HIS A 17 2.94 2.58 -23.01
N GLY A 18 1.62 2.78 -23.17
CA GLY A 18 0.71 1.79 -23.79
C GLY A 18 0.55 0.52 -22.96
N ILE A 19 0.83 0.55 -21.66
CA ILE A 19 0.57 -0.58 -20.77
C ILE A 19 -0.93 -0.77 -20.61
N ASP A 20 -1.40 -2.01 -20.73
CA ASP A 20 -2.83 -2.33 -20.65
C ASP A 20 -3.41 -1.94 -19.28
N GLN A 21 -4.52 -1.20 -19.31
CA GLN A 21 -5.28 -0.83 -18.13
C GLN A 21 -5.73 -2.06 -17.32
N SER A 22 -6.03 -3.19 -17.99
CA SER A 22 -6.44 -4.42 -17.30
C SER A 22 -5.32 -4.95 -16.39
N ALA A 23 -4.07 -4.93 -16.88
CA ALA A 23 -2.90 -5.35 -16.14
C ALA A 23 -2.59 -4.40 -14.96
N ILE A 24 -2.79 -3.08 -15.15
CA ILE A 24 -2.67 -2.11 -14.05
C ILE A 24 -3.71 -2.40 -12.96
N LEU A 25 -4.98 -2.59 -13.33
CA LEU A 25 -6.05 -2.88 -12.38
C LEU A 25 -5.80 -4.19 -11.60
N GLU A 26 -5.35 -5.24 -12.29
CA GLU A 26 -5.00 -6.51 -11.65
C GLU A 26 -3.81 -6.35 -10.69
N ALA A 27 -2.76 -5.62 -11.11
CA ALA A 27 -1.61 -5.33 -10.25
C ALA A 27 -2.01 -4.56 -8.98
N LEU A 28 -2.92 -3.58 -9.10
CA LEU A 28 -3.46 -2.83 -7.96
C LEU A 28 -4.23 -3.73 -6.99
N GLU A 29 -5.02 -4.66 -7.53
CA GLU A 29 -5.75 -5.64 -6.72
C GLU A 29 -4.82 -6.61 -5.99
N LEU A 30 -3.78 -7.12 -6.67
CA LEU A 30 -2.74 -7.94 -6.04
C LEU A 30 -2.00 -7.16 -4.95
N GLN A 31 -1.65 -5.90 -5.22
CA GLN A 31 -0.99 -5.01 -4.27
C GLN A 31 -1.83 -4.79 -3.01
N ARG A 32 -3.16 -4.72 -3.16
CA ARG A 32 -4.10 -4.58 -2.05
C ARG A 32 -4.15 -5.85 -1.21
N LYS A 33 -4.24 -7.02 -1.86
CA LYS A 33 -4.30 -8.34 -1.21
C LYS A 33 -3.02 -8.73 -0.48
N GLN A 34 -1.85 -8.26 -0.95
CA GLN A 34 -0.55 -8.54 -0.32
C GLN A 34 -0.26 -7.67 0.91
N SER A 35 -1.12 -6.70 1.26
CA SER A 35 -0.90 -5.90 2.47
C SER A 35 -0.92 -6.79 3.72
N VAL A 36 0.16 -6.71 4.52
CA VAL A 36 0.28 -7.50 5.74
C VAL A 36 -0.86 -7.12 6.69
N PRO A 37 -1.61 -8.08 7.25
CA PRO A 37 -2.72 -7.77 8.16
C PRO A 37 -2.25 -6.94 9.36
N PHE A 38 -3.00 -5.88 9.68
CA PHE A 38 -2.65 -4.94 10.73
C PHE A 38 -2.44 -5.59 12.10
N GLY A 39 -3.32 -6.54 12.47
CA GLY A 39 -3.19 -7.30 13.71
C GLY A 39 -1.92 -8.15 13.79
N ARG A 40 -1.41 -8.65 12.66
CA ARG A 40 -0.12 -9.38 12.62
C ARG A 40 1.04 -8.44 12.93
N LEU A 41 1.07 -7.27 12.31
CA LEU A 41 2.09 -6.24 12.59
C LEU A 41 2.06 -5.82 14.06
N ALA A 42 0.86 -5.66 14.63
CA ALA A 42 0.70 -5.30 16.04
C ALA A 42 1.27 -6.38 16.99
N ILE A 43 1.15 -7.67 16.64
CA ILE A 43 1.78 -8.78 17.40
C ILE A 43 3.30 -8.77 17.23
N GLU A 44 3.80 -8.65 16.00
CA GLU A 44 5.23 -8.65 15.71
C GLU A 44 5.96 -7.48 16.41
N LYS A 45 5.30 -6.32 16.52
CA LYS A 45 5.79 -5.15 17.25
C LYS A 45 5.53 -5.19 18.75
N ARG A 46 4.87 -6.24 19.25
CA ARG A 46 4.48 -6.43 20.65
C ARG A 46 3.55 -5.34 21.19
N TYR A 47 2.86 -4.61 20.32
CA TYR A 47 1.83 -3.65 20.72
C TYR A 47 0.58 -4.37 21.19
N LEU A 48 0.23 -5.48 20.55
CA LEU A 48 -0.91 -6.31 20.94
C LEU A 48 -0.50 -7.77 21.16
N SER A 49 -1.12 -8.41 22.14
CA SER A 49 -1.14 -9.87 22.25
C SER A 49 -2.09 -10.47 21.21
N VAL A 50 -1.94 -11.77 20.94
CA VAL A 50 -2.87 -12.52 20.08
C VAL A 50 -4.31 -12.40 20.60
N GLU A 51 -4.49 -12.47 21.91
CA GLU A 51 -5.80 -12.31 22.55
C GLU A 51 -6.41 -10.93 22.25
N ASN A 52 -5.63 -9.86 22.40
CA ASN A 52 -6.10 -8.50 22.11
C ASN A 52 -6.45 -8.32 20.64
N VAL A 53 -5.68 -8.92 19.72
CA VAL A 53 -6.03 -8.93 18.29
C VAL A 53 -7.37 -9.62 18.04
N LEU A 54 -7.62 -10.79 18.66
CA LEU A 54 -8.90 -11.48 18.52
C LEU A 54 -10.06 -10.66 19.08
N ARG A 55 -9.86 -9.96 20.20
CA ARG A 55 -10.86 -9.03 20.78
C ARG A 55 -11.21 -7.91 19.80
N VAL A 56 -10.21 -7.26 19.20
CA VAL A 56 -10.42 -6.22 18.20
C VAL A 56 -11.18 -6.78 16.99
N LEU A 57 -10.78 -7.93 16.46
CA LEU A 57 -11.44 -8.57 15.31
C LEU A 57 -12.91 -8.93 15.59
N ALA A 58 -13.21 -9.43 16.78
CA ALA A 58 -14.57 -9.80 17.18
C ALA A 58 -15.53 -8.61 17.16
N ILE A 59 -15.05 -7.42 17.54
CA ILE A 59 -15.80 -6.17 17.50
C ILE A 59 -15.84 -5.62 16.07
N GLN A 60 -14.70 -5.64 15.37
CA GLN A 60 -14.58 -5.14 14.00
C GLN A 60 -15.60 -5.81 13.07
N ILE A 61 -15.76 -7.13 13.14
CA ILE A 61 -16.72 -7.91 12.31
C ILE A 61 -18.17 -7.42 12.49
N ARG A 62 -18.49 -6.85 13.65
CA ARG A 62 -19.84 -6.36 13.99
C ARG A 62 -19.96 -4.84 13.81
N SER A 63 -18.96 -4.19 13.22
CA SER A 63 -18.88 -2.74 13.09
C SER A 63 -18.47 -2.32 11.67
N THR A 64 -18.69 -1.06 11.32
CA THR A 64 -18.14 -0.44 10.10
C THR A 64 -16.73 0.12 10.32
N LYS A 65 -16.19 0.03 11.54
CA LYS A 65 -14.91 0.61 11.93
C LYS A 65 -13.74 -0.25 11.46
N ARG A 66 -12.61 0.39 11.22
CA ARG A 66 -11.35 -0.28 10.88
C ARG A 66 -10.70 -0.82 12.15
N PHE A 67 -9.81 -1.80 11.97
CA PHE A 67 -9.08 -2.43 13.07
C PHE A 67 -8.41 -1.42 14.01
N GLY A 68 -7.70 -0.43 13.46
CA GLY A 68 -7.01 0.59 14.25
C GLY A 68 -7.97 1.45 15.07
N GLU A 69 -9.12 1.83 14.51
CA GLU A 69 -10.15 2.59 15.21
C GLU A 69 -10.71 1.79 16.39
N VAL A 70 -11.04 0.52 16.17
CA VAL A 70 -11.52 -0.38 17.24
C VAL A 70 -10.46 -0.60 18.31
N ALA A 71 -9.19 -0.72 17.93
CA ALA A 71 -8.09 -0.89 18.89
C ALA A 71 -7.89 0.34 19.77
N VAL A 72 -8.05 1.55 19.21
CA VAL A 72 -8.00 2.80 19.98
C VAL A 72 -9.19 2.92 20.93
N GLU A 73 -10.39 2.58 20.48
CA GLU A 73 -11.59 2.60 21.33
C GLU A 73 -11.56 1.61 22.50
N LEU A 74 -10.74 0.57 22.40
CA LEU A 74 -10.54 -0.42 23.46
C LEU A 74 -9.37 -0.08 24.38
N ASP A 75 -8.74 1.09 24.22
CA ASP A 75 -7.51 1.50 24.90
C ASP A 75 -6.35 0.48 24.72
N LEU A 76 -6.39 -0.28 23.62
CA LEU A 76 -5.38 -1.29 23.29
C LEU A 76 -4.25 -0.73 22.44
N LEU A 77 -4.52 0.33 21.68
CA LEU A 77 -3.52 1.12 20.96
C LEU A 77 -3.83 2.60 21.15
N ASN A 78 -2.80 3.45 21.06
CA ASN A 78 -3.01 4.88 20.86
C ASN A 78 -2.85 5.27 19.38
N GLU A 79 -3.19 6.51 19.03
CA GLU A 79 -3.10 6.98 17.65
C GLU A 79 -1.66 6.95 17.08
N GLU A 80 -0.65 7.19 17.91
CA GLU A 80 0.74 7.14 17.49
C GLU A 80 1.17 5.72 17.09
N GLU A 81 0.81 4.71 17.89
CA GLU A 81 1.05 3.30 17.59
C GLU A 81 0.32 2.86 16.32
N VAL A 82 -0.91 3.34 16.11
CA VAL A 82 -1.66 3.11 14.87
C VAL A 82 -0.93 3.73 13.68
N MET A 83 -0.45 4.97 13.79
CA MET A 83 0.33 5.62 12.72
C MET A 83 1.62 4.88 12.40
N GLN A 84 2.34 4.41 13.42
CA GLN A 84 3.58 3.62 13.23
C GLN A 84 3.29 2.29 12.53
N LEU A 85 2.24 1.58 12.93
CA LEU A 85 1.83 0.34 12.27
C LEU A 85 1.39 0.57 10.82
N LEU A 86 0.72 1.69 10.52
CA LEU A 86 0.37 2.07 9.15
C LEU A 86 1.61 2.36 8.30
N ALA A 87 2.62 3.03 8.85
CA ALA A 87 3.89 3.26 8.15
C ALA A 87 4.60 1.93 7.81
N LEU A 88 4.69 1.03 8.79
CA LEU A 88 5.28 -0.30 8.59
C LEU A 88 4.52 -1.14 7.56
N GLN A 89 3.18 -1.08 7.58
CA GLN A 89 2.34 -1.77 6.60
C GLN A 89 2.59 -1.25 5.17
N ARG A 90 2.84 0.06 5.03
CA ARG A 90 3.18 0.68 3.74
C ARG A 90 4.56 0.26 3.24
N GLU A 91 5.56 0.18 4.14
CA GLU A 91 6.92 -0.24 3.78
C GLU A 91 6.98 -1.69 3.29
N GLN A 92 6.20 -2.59 3.90
CA GLN A 92 6.18 -4.01 3.52
C GLN A 92 5.31 -4.30 2.30
N ARG A 93 4.51 -3.31 1.84
CA ARG A 93 3.67 -3.48 0.67
C ARG A 93 4.52 -3.44 -0.58
N LYS A 94 4.47 -4.51 -1.39
CA LYS A 94 5.14 -4.56 -2.68
C LYS A 94 4.70 -3.39 -3.57
N LYS A 95 5.63 -2.74 -4.28
CA LYS A 95 5.30 -1.59 -5.13
C LYS A 95 4.61 -2.05 -6.40
N LEU A 96 3.82 -1.17 -7.02
CA LEU A 96 3.08 -1.47 -8.25
C LEU A 96 4.01 -1.98 -9.35
N GLY A 97 5.16 -1.31 -9.56
CA GLY A 97 6.15 -1.72 -10.57
C GLY A 97 6.72 -3.11 -10.34
N ASP A 98 6.94 -3.52 -9.09
CA ASP A 98 7.47 -4.85 -8.77
C ASP A 98 6.41 -5.94 -9.01
N ILE A 99 5.13 -5.62 -8.81
CA ILE A 99 4.02 -6.54 -9.11
C ILE A 99 3.85 -6.70 -10.62
N LEU A 100 4.00 -5.62 -11.38
CA LEU A 100 3.95 -5.67 -12.85
C LEU A 100 5.10 -6.51 -13.44
N ILE A 101 6.28 -6.52 -12.79
CA ILE A 101 7.38 -7.45 -13.12
C ILE A 101 6.97 -8.90 -12.82
N ASP A 102 6.43 -9.18 -11.63
CA ASP A 102 5.96 -10.53 -11.28
C ASP A 102 4.90 -11.05 -12.27
N MET A 103 4.04 -10.16 -12.74
CA MET A 103 3.01 -10.43 -13.75
C MET A 103 3.56 -10.53 -15.18
N GLN A 104 4.87 -10.38 -15.37
CA GLN A 104 5.55 -10.40 -16.67
C GLN A 104 5.06 -9.32 -17.65
N VAL A 105 4.53 -8.20 -17.14
CA VAL A 105 4.09 -7.06 -17.97
C VAL A 105 5.29 -6.33 -18.56
N PHE A 106 6.38 -6.22 -17.80
CA PHE A 106 7.68 -5.70 -18.26
C PHE A 106 8.83 -6.24 -17.39
N SER A 107 10.07 -6.07 -17.85
CA SER A 107 11.26 -6.51 -17.11
C SER A 107 11.68 -5.51 -16.02
N SER A 108 12.59 -5.94 -15.14
CA SER A 108 13.21 -5.08 -14.12
C SER A 108 13.93 -3.88 -14.72
N GLU A 109 14.67 -4.08 -15.81
CA GLU A 109 15.37 -3.00 -16.52
C GLU A 109 14.35 -2.00 -17.05
N LYS A 110 13.25 -2.50 -17.62
CA LYS A 110 12.20 -1.65 -18.17
C LYS A 110 11.46 -0.85 -17.09
N ARG A 111 11.26 -1.42 -15.90
CA ARG A 111 10.71 -0.70 -14.75
C ARG A 111 11.54 0.54 -14.42
N ASP A 112 12.86 0.39 -14.40
CA ASP A 112 13.77 1.47 -14.00
C ASP A 112 13.76 2.60 -15.03
N GLU A 113 13.79 2.26 -16.33
CA GLU A 113 13.57 3.24 -17.40
C GLU A 113 12.25 4.00 -17.26
N LEU A 114 11.16 3.29 -16.95
CA LEU A 114 9.82 3.87 -16.81
C LEU A 114 9.71 4.77 -15.59
N LEU A 115 10.38 4.41 -14.48
CA LEU A 115 10.44 5.22 -13.27
C LEU A 115 11.24 6.49 -13.49
N ASP A 116 12.39 6.40 -14.15
CA ASP A 116 13.19 7.56 -14.49
C ASP A 116 12.41 8.51 -15.42
N ALA A 117 11.77 7.97 -16.45
CA ALA A 117 10.93 8.75 -17.37
C ALA A 117 9.73 9.40 -16.64
N PHE A 118 9.13 8.71 -15.67
CA PHE A 118 8.06 9.25 -14.85
C PHE A 118 8.52 10.41 -13.96
N ASN A 119 9.68 10.26 -13.30
CA ASN A 119 10.24 11.32 -12.45
C ASN A 119 10.55 12.59 -13.25
N HIS A 120 11.13 12.46 -14.44
CA HIS A 120 11.35 13.62 -15.32
C HIS A 120 10.02 14.24 -15.80
N PHE A 121 8.99 13.42 -16.04
CA PHE A 121 7.67 13.89 -16.44
C PHE A 121 6.96 14.67 -15.32
N THR A 122 7.07 14.24 -14.06
CA THR A 122 6.47 14.96 -12.92
C THR A 122 7.21 16.27 -12.63
N GLU A 123 8.54 16.27 -12.63
CA GLU A 123 9.36 17.47 -12.44
C GLU A 123 9.07 18.56 -13.48
N ALA A 124 8.89 18.19 -14.75
CA ALA A 124 8.56 19.13 -15.82
C ALA A 124 7.17 19.75 -15.66
N ARG A 125 6.22 19.04 -15.02
CA ARG A 125 4.86 19.54 -14.79
C ARG A 125 4.76 20.45 -13.56
N GLU A 126 5.63 20.29 -12.57
CA GLU A 126 5.67 21.16 -11.38
C GLU A 126 6.27 22.54 -11.65
N GLN A 127 6.95 22.72 -12.80
CA GLN A 127 7.55 23.98 -13.21
C GLN A 127 6.64 24.87 -14.08
N LEU A 128 5.39 24.45 -14.30
CA LEU A 128 4.35 25.16 -15.05
C LEU A 128 3.23 25.64 -14.11
#